data_AF-A0A933CG48-F1
#
_entry.id   AF-A0A933CG48-F1
#
_cell.length_a   1.000
_cell.length_b   1.000
_cell.length_c   1.000
_cell.angle_alpha   90.00
_cell.angle_beta   90.00
_cell.angle_gamma   90.00
#
_symmetry.space_group_name_H-M   'P 1'
#
loop_
_entity.id
_entity.type
_entity.pdbx_description
1 polymer ?
#
loop_
_entity_poly.entity_id
_entity_poly.type
_entity_poly.pdbx_seq_one_letter_code
_entity_poly.pdbx_strand_id
1 'polypeptide(L)'
;MKSKWTEVTLFRCGCPHCDAAERELRSLAKRHGVVLSVRRVENDPDLKSLAGWRTPVVCVNGRQVTHYEVSAKKWEAAIRGELGAAPTMLVGEVVDMACYMKKGLKGEDHRKCAEACIQEGVPLGLATRSGELYLLVEDHSARDAYRRLAELAAEQVRVTGDVYERGGVHAVVVRAVESAR
;
A
#
# COMPACT_ATOMS: atom_id res chain seq x y z
N MET A 1 -0.38 -16.86 -26.58
CA MET A 1 -0.22 -15.86 -25.49
C MET A 1 -0.81 -14.53 -25.95
N LYS A 2 -1.84 -14.00 -25.30
CA LYS A 2 -2.32 -12.63 -25.58
C LYS A 2 -1.33 -11.65 -24.96
N SER A 3 -0.69 -10.81 -25.77
CA SER A 3 0.14 -9.71 -25.29
C SER A 3 -0.67 -8.88 -24.29
N LYS A 4 -0.20 -8.80 -23.04
CA LYS A 4 -0.89 -8.05 -21.98
C LYS A 4 -0.51 -6.59 -22.14
N TRP A 5 -1.34 -5.83 -22.85
CA TRP A 5 -1.16 -4.38 -23.01
C TRP A 5 -1.42 -3.68 -21.69
N THR A 6 -0.61 -2.68 -21.34
CA THR A 6 -0.88 -1.83 -20.17
C THR A 6 -2.07 -0.92 -20.51
N GLU A 7 -3.10 -0.97 -19.67
CA GLU A 7 -4.28 -0.12 -19.76
C GLU A 7 -4.20 0.99 -18.72
N VAL A 8 -4.51 2.22 -19.14
CA VAL A 8 -4.62 3.38 -18.26
C VAL A 8 -6.04 3.91 -18.35
N THR A 9 -6.72 4.05 -17.21
CA THR A 9 -8.08 4.58 -17.15
C THR A 9 -8.10 5.89 -16.38
N LEU A 10 -8.57 6.95 -17.02
CA LEU A 10 -8.86 8.23 -16.40
C LEU A 10 -10.36 8.36 -16.15
N PHE A 11 -10.76 8.44 -14.89
CA PHE A 11 -12.09 8.89 -14.49
C PHE A 11 -12.05 10.39 -14.25
N ARG A 12 -12.86 11.15 -14.98
CA ARG A 12 -12.83 12.62 -14.98
C ARG A 12 -14.21 13.27 -14.98
N CYS A 13 -14.27 14.51 -14.48
CA CYS A 13 -15.39 15.43 -14.66
C CYS A 13 -15.01 16.58 -15.62
N GLY A 14 -15.90 17.57 -15.78
CA GLY A 14 -15.70 18.74 -16.65
C GLY A 14 -14.75 19.83 -16.14
N CYS A 15 -13.95 19.61 -15.08
CA CYS A 15 -13.12 20.68 -14.49
C CYS A 15 -11.74 20.85 -15.18
N PRO A 16 -11.11 22.04 -15.08
CA PRO A 16 -9.79 22.31 -15.67
C PRO A 16 -8.67 21.39 -15.14
N HIS A 17 -8.80 20.90 -13.91
CA HIS A 17 -7.84 19.96 -13.31
C HIS A 17 -7.86 18.60 -14.00
N CYS A 18 -9.07 18.13 -14.35
CA CYS A 18 -9.24 16.92 -15.16
C CYS A 18 -8.77 17.12 -16.62
N ASP A 19 -8.92 18.32 -17.19
CA ASP A 19 -8.36 18.63 -18.51
C ASP A 19 -6.84 18.58 -18.52
N ALA A 20 -6.20 19.07 -17.45
CA ALA A 20 -4.75 18.95 -17.27
C ALA A 20 -4.32 17.47 -17.17
N ALA A 21 -5.03 16.67 -16.37
CA ALA A 21 -4.76 15.23 -16.25
C ALA A 21 -4.85 14.51 -17.60
N GLU A 22 -5.89 14.79 -18.39
CA GLU A 22 -6.10 14.14 -19.68
C GLU A 22 -5.00 14.51 -20.68
N ARG A 23 -4.56 15.78 -20.75
CA ARG A 23 -3.45 16.19 -21.63
C ARG A 23 -2.17 15.43 -21.34
N GLU A 24 -1.79 15.35 -20.06
CA GLU A 24 -0.60 14.63 -19.62
C GLU A 24 -0.70 13.12 -19.90
N LEU A 25 -1.85 12.50 -19.60
CA LEU A 25 -2.07 11.08 -19.86
C LEU A 25 -2.08 10.75 -21.35
N ARG A 26 -2.57 11.64 -22.22
CA ARG A 26 -2.46 11.47 -23.68
C ARG A 26 -1.01 11.51 -24.15
N SER A 27 -0.20 12.41 -23.57
CA SER A 27 1.25 12.48 -23.83
C SER A 27 1.97 11.18 -23.40
N LEU A 28 1.69 10.70 -22.19
CA LEU A 28 2.24 9.45 -21.68
C LEU A 28 1.79 8.23 -22.47
N ALA A 29 0.50 8.16 -22.86
CA ALA A 29 -0.04 7.09 -23.67
C ALA A 29 0.68 6.94 -25.00
N LYS A 30 0.93 8.06 -25.67
CA LYS A 30 1.71 8.09 -26.92
C LYS A 30 3.17 7.67 -26.68
N ARG A 31 3.81 8.15 -25.61
CA ARG A 31 5.22 7.88 -25.30
C ARG A 31 5.47 6.40 -24.98
N HIS A 32 4.56 5.77 -24.23
CA HIS A 32 4.74 4.41 -23.70
C HIS A 32 3.93 3.34 -24.44
N GLY A 33 3.18 3.71 -25.48
CA GLY A 33 2.38 2.77 -26.27
C GLY A 33 1.27 2.08 -25.47
N VAL A 34 0.70 2.76 -24.46
CA VAL A 34 -0.36 2.23 -23.59
C VAL A 34 -1.73 2.68 -24.05
N VAL A 35 -2.76 1.88 -23.73
CA VAL A 35 -4.15 2.21 -24.08
C VAL A 35 -4.71 3.15 -23.03
N LEU A 36 -5.13 4.35 -23.43
CA LEU A 36 -5.82 5.31 -22.55
C LEU A 36 -7.34 5.24 -22.75
N SER A 37 -8.05 4.88 -21.69
CA SER A 37 -9.51 4.93 -21.59
C SER A 37 -9.93 6.15 -20.76
N VAL A 38 -10.79 7.01 -21.30
CA VAL A 38 -11.32 8.18 -20.59
C VAL A 38 -12.80 7.96 -20.28
N ARG A 39 -13.17 8.04 -19.00
CA ARG A 39 -14.53 7.84 -18.50
C ARG A 39 -15.03 9.11 -17.82
N ARG A 40 -16.16 9.64 -18.30
CA ARG A 40 -16.81 10.81 -17.69
C ARG A 40 -17.72 10.35 -16.57
N VAL A 41 -17.39 10.71 -15.33
CA VAL A 41 -18.14 10.28 -14.13
C VAL A 41 -19.53 10.90 -14.04
N GLU A 42 -19.74 12.05 -14.69
CA GLU A 42 -21.02 12.77 -14.72
C GLU A 42 -22.11 11.99 -15.47
N ASN A 43 -21.71 11.12 -16.41
CA ASN A 43 -22.61 10.43 -17.34
C ASN A 43 -22.84 8.96 -16.95
N ASP A 44 -22.24 8.49 -15.86
CA ASP A 44 -22.26 7.09 -15.45
C ASP A 44 -22.87 6.97 -14.04
N PRO A 45 -24.06 6.37 -13.89
CA PRO A 45 -24.74 6.27 -12.61
C PRO A 45 -23.94 5.47 -11.56
N ASP A 46 -23.11 4.52 -11.99
CA ASP A 46 -22.28 3.68 -11.11
C ASP A 46 -21.03 4.43 -10.64
N LEU A 47 -20.63 5.47 -11.37
CA LEU A 47 -19.45 6.30 -11.08
C LEU A 47 -19.81 7.66 -10.46
N LYS A 48 -21.08 7.94 -10.20
CA LYS A 48 -21.53 9.20 -9.56
C LYS A 48 -20.84 9.46 -8.22
N SER A 49 -20.49 8.42 -7.46
CA SER A 49 -19.76 8.53 -6.19
C SER A 49 -18.32 9.06 -6.34
N LEU A 50 -17.78 9.05 -7.56
CA LEU A 50 -16.48 9.62 -7.90
C LEU A 50 -16.61 11.08 -8.38
N ALA A 51 -17.81 11.55 -8.75
CA ALA A 51 -18.04 12.90 -9.21
C ALA A 51 -17.71 13.92 -8.11
N GLY A 52 -16.96 14.97 -8.46
CA GLY A 52 -16.52 16.00 -7.53
C GLY A 52 -15.09 15.78 -7.03
N TRP A 53 -14.91 15.67 -5.71
CA TRP A 53 -13.62 15.88 -5.03
C TRP A 53 -12.60 14.75 -5.26
N ARG A 54 -12.99 13.66 -5.93
CA ARG A 54 -12.12 12.50 -6.17
C ARG A 54 -11.50 12.50 -7.56
N THR A 55 -12.13 13.13 -8.55
CA THR A 55 -11.59 13.24 -9.91
C THR A 55 -10.49 14.31 -10.03
N PRO A 56 -9.42 14.09 -10.81
CA PRO A 56 -9.16 12.94 -11.67
C PRO A 56 -8.76 11.71 -10.84
N VAL A 57 -9.35 10.54 -11.14
CA VAL A 57 -8.88 9.24 -10.64
C VAL A 57 -8.18 8.54 -11.79
N VAL A 58 -6.94 8.11 -11.58
CA VAL A 58 -6.14 7.44 -12.60
C VAL A 58 -5.83 6.03 -12.15
N CYS A 59 -6.19 5.05 -12.97
CA CYS A 59 -5.88 3.65 -12.76
C CYS A 59 -4.91 3.15 -13.82
N VAL A 60 -3.99 2.25 -13.46
CA VAL A 60 -3.12 1.51 -14.38
C VAL A 60 -3.36 0.02 -14.16
N ASN A 61 -3.74 -0.71 -15.21
CA ASN A 61 -4.16 -2.11 -15.17
C ASN A 61 -5.23 -2.38 -14.09
N GLY A 62 -6.21 -1.47 -14.00
CA GLY A 62 -7.29 -1.52 -13.00
C GLY A 62 -6.92 -1.06 -11.60
N ARG A 63 -5.64 -0.84 -11.28
CA ARG A 63 -5.18 -0.36 -9.96
C ARG A 63 -5.17 1.16 -9.90
N GLN A 64 -5.87 1.76 -8.94
CA GLN A 64 -5.81 3.20 -8.70
C GLN A 64 -4.37 3.63 -8.32
N VAL A 65 -3.86 4.62 -9.04
CA VAL A 65 -2.51 5.20 -8.87
C VAL A 65 -2.61 6.57 -8.22
N THR A 66 -3.53 7.43 -8.66
CA THR A 66 -3.82 8.73 -8.02
C THR A 66 -5.32 9.01 -7.98
N HIS A 67 -5.71 9.91 -7.10
CA HIS A 67 -7.01 10.60 -7.07
C HIS A 67 -6.76 12.05 -6.70
N TYR A 68 -7.57 13.00 -7.19
CA TYR A 68 -7.43 14.46 -6.97
C TYR A 68 -6.07 15.09 -7.38
N GLU A 69 -5.09 14.30 -7.78
CA GLU A 69 -3.71 14.71 -8.05
C GLU A 69 -3.37 14.51 -9.54
N VAL A 70 -2.80 15.54 -10.16
CA VAL A 70 -2.16 15.46 -11.48
C VAL A 70 -0.67 15.18 -11.27
N SER A 71 -0.23 13.96 -11.55
CA SER A 71 1.15 13.54 -11.28
C SER A 71 1.68 12.63 -12.38
N ALA A 72 2.20 13.25 -13.44
CA ALA A 72 2.79 12.55 -14.57
C ALA A 72 3.89 11.57 -14.14
N LYS A 73 4.71 11.95 -13.16
CA LYS A 73 5.76 11.08 -12.60
C LYS A 73 5.21 9.80 -11.98
N LYS A 74 4.14 9.88 -11.17
CA LYS A 74 3.49 8.69 -10.60
C LYS A 74 2.87 7.84 -11.70
N TRP A 75 2.15 8.44 -12.65
CA TRP A 75 1.53 7.66 -13.73
C TRP A 75 2.56 6.97 -14.62
N GLU A 76 3.65 7.65 -14.97
CA GLU A 76 4.75 7.11 -15.75
C GLU A 76 5.45 5.95 -15.04
N ALA A 77 5.73 6.09 -13.74
CA ALA A 77 6.27 5.00 -12.94
C ALA A 77 5.29 3.80 -12.89
N ALA A 78 3.97 4.00 -12.73
CA ALA A 78 3.00 2.90 -12.79
C ALA A 78 2.93 2.24 -14.16
N ILE A 79 2.97 3.01 -15.24
CA ILE A 79 2.99 2.51 -16.62
C ILE A 79 4.21 1.61 -16.86
N ARG A 80 5.36 1.99 -16.30
CA ARG A 80 6.62 1.24 -16.38
C ARG A 80 6.71 0.07 -15.41
N GLY A 81 5.69 -0.15 -14.57
CA GLY A 81 5.71 -1.17 -13.51
C GLY A 81 6.64 -0.82 -12.33
N GLU A 82 7.04 0.45 -12.22
CA GLU A 82 7.97 1.00 -11.23
C GLU A 82 7.24 1.66 -10.05
N LEU A 83 5.92 1.86 -10.12
CA LEU A 83 5.17 2.07 -8.89
C LEU A 83 5.16 0.74 -8.14
N GLY A 84 5.72 0.73 -6.93
CA GLY A 84 5.41 -0.30 -5.95
C GLY A 84 3.90 -0.52 -5.85
N ALA A 85 3.50 -1.69 -5.34
CA ALA A 85 2.11 -1.91 -4.94
C ALA A 85 1.64 -0.71 -4.10
N ALA A 86 0.37 -0.31 -4.25
CA ALA A 86 -0.20 0.60 -3.26
C ALA A 86 0.02 -0.08 -1.91
N PRO A 87 0.63 0.60 -0.92
CA PRO A 87 1.01 -0.09 0.29
C PRO A 87 -0.24 -0.66 0.96
N THR A 88 -0.19 -1.93 1.29
CA THR A 88 -1.24 -2.62 2.01
C THR A 88 -1.28 -2.09 3.43
N MET A 89 -2.49 -1.80 3.91
CA MET A 89 -2.73 -1.52 5.32
C MET A 89 -3.13 -2.81 6.01
N LEU A 90 -2.32 -3.23 6.98
CA LEU A 90 -2.57 -4.41 7.80
C LEU A 90 -2.79 -3.98 9.25
N VAL A 91 -3.72 -4.64 9.93
CA VAL A 91 -3.98 -4.41 11.36
C VAL A 91 -3.69 -5.70 12.11
N GLY A 92 -2.89 -5.59 13.16
CA GLY A 92 -2.54 -6.74 13.97
C GLY A 92 -1.72 -6.35 15.19
N GLU A 93 -1.38 -7.36 15.97
CA GLU A 93 -0.54 -7.23 17.15
C GLU A 93 0.94 -7.31 16.79
N VAL A 94 1.76 -6.43 17.34
CA VAL A 94 3.23 -6.57 17.25
C VAL A 94 3.69 -7.67 18.18
N VAL A 95 4.37 -8.69 17.64
CA VAL A 95 4.81 -9.86 18.41
C VAL A 95 6.33 -10.08 18.32
N ASP A 96 6.91 -10.61 19.40
CA ASP A 96 8.21 -11.29 19.39
C ASP A 96 8.08 -12.60 18.59
N MET A 97 8.78 -12.71 17.47
CA MET A 97 8.70 -13.89 16.61
C MET A 97 9.26 -15.17 17.26
N ALA A 98 10.26 -15.10 18.13
CA ALA A 98 10.82 -16.28 18.78
C ALA A 98 9.80 -16.91 19.75
N CYS A 99 9.16 -16.10 20.59
CA CYS A 99 8.16 -16.57 21.55
C CYS A 99 6.83 -16.94 20.86
N TYR A 100 6.40 -16.14 19.89
CA TYR A 100 5.19 -16.40 19.13
C TYR A 100 5.29 -17.70 18.32
N MET A 101 6.38 -17.92 17.58
CA MET A 101 6.53 -19.12 16.76
C MET A 101 6.66 -20.39 17.60
N LYS A 102 7.33 -20.32 18.76
CA LYS A 102 7.57 -21.50 19.61
C LYS A 102 6.36 -21.88 20.46
N LYS A 103 5.59 -20.89 20.94
CA LYS A 103 4.57 -21.08 21.99
C LYS A 103 3.27 -20.31 21.75
N GLY A 104 3.18 -19.50 20.70
CA GLY A 104 2.01 -18.66 20.42
C GLY A 104 1.81 -17.51 21.42
N LEU A 105 2.85 -17.15 22.18
CA LEU A 105 2.77 -16.09 23.20
C LEU A 105 2.59 -14.72 22.54
N LYS A 106 1.65 -13.95 23.08
CA LYS A 106 1.24 -12.62 22.64
C LYS A 106 0.38 -11.96 23.72
N GLY A 107 0.03 -10.69 23.55
CA GLY A 107 -0.85 -9.93 24.42
C GLY A 107 -0.16 -9.31 25.63
N GLU A 108 -0.94 -8.56 26.41
CA GLU A 108 -0.47 -7.76 27.55
C GLU A 108 0.35 -8.55 28.58
N ASP A 109 -0.05 -9.79 28.87
CA ASP A 109 0.65 -10.67 29.81
C ASP A 109 2.09 -10.99 29.35
N HIS A 110 2.35 -10.92 28.04
CA HIS A 110 3.65 -11.18 27.45
C HIS A 110 4.43 -9.92 27.06
N ARG A 111 3.85 -8.72 27.21
CA ARG A 111 4.44 -7.47 26.71
C ARG A 111 5.86 -7.23 27.20
N LYS A 112 6.10 -7.24 28.51
CA LYS A 112 7.43 -6.94 29.09
C LYS A 112 8.53 -7.89 28.61
N CYS A 113 8.17 -9.17 28.41
CA CYS A 113 9.09 -10.17 27.89
C CYS A 113 9.39 -9.90 26.40
N ALA A 114 8.34 -9.62 25.61
CA ALA A 114 8.48 -9.30 24.21
C ALA A 114 9.32 -8.03 23.99
N GLU A 115 9.07 -6.95 24.75
CA GLU A 115 9.84 -5.70 24.70
C GLU A 115 11.34 -5.97 24.90
N ALA A 116 11.69 -6.70 25.96
CA ALA A 116 13.10 -7.02 26.24
C ALA A 116 13.74 -7.85 25.12
N CYS A 117 13.04 -8.87 24.60
CA CYS A 117 13.55 -9.69 23.50
C CYS A 117 13.72 -8.90 22.20
N ILE A 118 12.77 -8.02 21.88
CA ILE A 118 12.83 -7.17 20.69
C ILE A 118 14.00 -6.18 20.79
N GLN A 119 14.25 -5.60 21.98
CA GLN A 119 15.39 -4.72 22.21
C GLN A 119 16.74 -5.43 22.00
N GLU A 120 16.81 -6.74 22.28
CA GLU A 120 17.98 -7.60 22.01
C GLU A 120 18.06 -8.09 20.55
N GLY A 121 17.17 -7.61 19.67
CA GLY A 121 17.23 -7.87 18.23
C GLY A 121 16.42 -9.09 17.76
N VAL A 122 15.51 -9.61 18.57
CA VAL A 122 14.57 -10.64 18.11
C VAL A 122 13.67 -10.08 17.00
N PRO A 123 13.43 -10.83 15.90
CA PRO A 123 12.60 -10.34 14.81
C PRO A 123 11.17 -9.98 15.25
N LEU A 124 10.66 -8.90 14.67
CA LEU A 124 9.30 -8.40 14.87
C LEU A 124 8.31 -9.08 13.92
N GLY A 125 7.15 -9.45 14.43
CA GLY A 125 6.04 -9.96 13.64
C GLY A 125 4.79 -9.10 13.79
N LEU A 126 3.86 -9.24 12.83
CA LEU A 126 2.49 -8.73 12.93
C LEU A 126 1.52 -9.90 12.89
N ALA A 127 0.90 -10.22 14.02
CA ALA A 127 -0.15 -11.21 14.12
C ALA A 127 -1.51 -10.56 13.89
N THR A 128 -2.11 -10.79 12.71
CA THR A 128 -3.41 -10.21 12.35
C THR A 128 -4.55 -10.93 13.06
N ARG A 129 -5.72 -10.27 13.14
CA ARG A 129 -6.94 -10.88 13.69
C ARG A 129 -7.49 -12.03 12.84
N SER A 130 -7.18 -12.05 11.54
CA SER A 130 -7.52 -13.12 10.61
C SER A 130 -6.66 -14.38 10.78
N GLY A 131 -5.63 -14.33 11.63
CA GLY A 131 -4.72 -15.45 11.89
C GLY A 131 -3.50 -15.49 10.96
N GLU A 132 -3.35 -14.50 10.07
CA GLU A 132 -2.13 -14.35 9.27
C GLU A 132 -1.01 -13.76 10.11
N LEU A 133 0.22 -14.21 9.86
CA LEU A 133 1.44 -13.71 10.48
C LEU A 133 2.38 -13.15 9.40
N TYR A 134 2.84 -11.93 9.62
CA TYR A 134 3.78 -11.27 8.73
C TYR A 134 5.08 -10.95 9.47
N LEU A 135 6.22 -11.28 8.86
CA LEU A 135 7.52 -10.74 9.29
C LEU A 135 7.55 -9.23 8.99
N LEU A 136 7.86 -8.42 9.99
CA LEU A 136 8.06 -6.99 9.79
C LEU A 136 9.50 -6.75 9.35
N VAL A 137 9.68 -6.02 8.25
CA VAL A 137 10.98 -5.75 7.63
C VAL A 137 11.17 -4.25 7.48
N GLU A 138 12.36 -3.76 7.81
CA GLU A 138 12.71 -2.35 7.66
C GLU A 138 12.71 -1.92 6.19
N ASP A 139 12.00 -0.82 5.87
CA ASP A 139 12.24 -0.06 4.66
C ASP A 139 13.43 0.88 4.88
N HIS A 140 14.49 0.72 4.08
CA HIS A 140 15.69 1.55 4.20
C HIS A 140 15.42 3.04 3.97
N SER A 141 14.30 3.40 3.34
CA SER A 141 13.83 4.78 3.12
C SER A 141 12.89 5.29 4.22
N ALA A 142 12.40 4.43 5.12
CA ALA A 142 11.46 4.76 6.19
C ALA A 142 11.80 4.03 7.51
N ARG A 143 13.09 3.99 7.87
CA ARG A 143 13.61 3.21 9.01
C ARG A 143 12.93 3.51 10.34
N ASP A 144 12.57 4.78 10.57
CA ASP A 144 11.93 5.21 11.80
C ASP A 144 10.56 4.54 12.01
N ALA A 145 9.84 4.20 10.95
CA ALA A 145 8.58 3.46 11.06
C ALA A 145 8.80 2.04 11.61
N TYR A 146 9.86 1.36 11.16
CA TYR A 146 10.22 0.05 11.68
C TYR A 146 10.71 0.13 13.13
N ARG A 147 11.59 1.09 13.44
CA ARG A 147 12.15 1.27 14.79
C ARG A 147 11.08 1.54 15.85
N ARG A 148 10.06 2.33 15.53
CA ARG A 148 8.93 2.60 16.43
C ARG A 148 8.17 1.35 16.82
N LEU A 149 8.15 0.29 16.00
CA LEU A 149 7.49 -0.98 16.35
C LEU A 149 8.14 -1.65 17.57
N ALA A 150 9.42 -1.38 17.85
CA ALA A 150 10.10 -1.96 19.01
C ALA A 150 9.51 -1.47 20.34
N GLU A 151 8.87 -0.30 20.34
CA GLU A 151 8.20 0.29 21.50
C GLU A 151 6.72 -0.11 21.59
N LEU A 152 6.21 -0.86 20.62
CA LEU A 152 4.79 -1.19 20.46
C LEU A 152 4.53 -2.69 20.65
N ALA A 153 5.40 -3.40 21.35
CA ALA A 153 5.25 -4.83 21.60
C ALA A 153 3.90 -5.13 22.28
N ALA A 154 3.22 -6.19 21.83
CA ALA A 154 1.87 -6.56 22.23
C ALA A 154 0.76 -5.54 21.92
N GLU A 155 1.08 -4.38 21.34
CA GLU A 155 0.08 -3.40 20.92
C GLU A 155 -0.56 -3.78 19.59
N GLN A 156 -1.83 -3.39 19.44
CA GLN A 156 -2.50 -3.39 18.16
C GLN A 156 -2.06 -2.17 17.36
N VAL A 157 -1.55 -2.41 16.16
CA VAL A 157 -1.06 -1.38 15.26
C VAL A 157 -1.68 -1.50 13.88
N ARG A 158 -1.72 -0.39 13.17
CA ARG A 158 -1.93 -0.34 11.72
C ARG A 158 -0.58 -0.14 11.05
N VAL A 159 -0.13 -1.15 10.32
CA VAL A 159 1.09 -1.11 9.51
C VAL A 159 0.71 -0.83 8.06
N THR A 160 1.32 0.20 7.48
CA THR A 160 1.24 0.48 6.04
C THR A 160 2.57 0.09 5.41
N GLY A 161 2.54 -0.79 4.40
CA GLY A 161 3.76 -1.29 3.79
C GLY A 161 3.53 -2.12 2.53
N ASP A 162 4.60 -2.58 1.89
CA ASP A 162 4.49 -3.50 0.78
C ASP A 162 4.53 -4.95 1.30
N VAL A 163 3.53 -5.75 0.93
CA VAL A 163 3.50 -7.19 1.25
C VAL A 163 4.30 -7.97 0.22
N TYR A 164 5.15 -8.87 0.71
CA TYR A 164 5.92 -9.81 -0.10
C TYR A 164 5.68 -11.24 0.38
N GLU A 165 5.71 -12.17 -0.56
CA GLU A 165 5.84 -13.60 -0.29
C GLU A 165 7.06 -14.12 -1.04
N ARG A 166 8.04 -14.68 -0.32
CA ARG A 166 9.24 -15.27 -0.91
C ARG A 166 9.62 -16.53 -0.17
N GLY A 167 9.67 -17.66 -0.86
CA GLY A 167 10.02 -18.95 -0.27
C GLY A 167 9.09 -19.37 0.89
N GLY A 168 7.81 -19.00 0.82
CA GLY A 168 6.82 -19.27 1.88
C GLY A 168 6.88 -18.31 3.08
N VAL A 169 7.75 -17.29 3.05
CA VAL A 169 7.78 -16.24 4.07
C VAL A 169 6.89 -15.09 3.63
N HIS A 170 5.86 -14.81 4.43
CA HIS A 170 5.04 -13.61 4.30
C HIS A 170 5.70 -12.47 5.09
N ALA A 171 5.99 -11.36 4.42
CA ALA A 171 6.66 -10.21 5.01
C ALA A 171 6.01 -8.90 4.59
N VAL A 172 6.15 -7.88 5.44
CA VAL A 172 5.72 -6.50 5.17
C VAL A 172 6.94 -5.60 5.30
N VAL A 173 7.29 -4.92 4.22
CA VAL A 173 8.28 -3.85 4.26
C VAL A 173 7.59 -2.58 4.74
N VAL A 174 7.92 -2.19 5.97
CA VAL A 174 7.17 -1.19 6.76
C VAL A 174 7.49 0.22 6.29
N ARG A 175 6.46 0.96 5.85
CA ARG A 175 6.57 2.38 5.46
C ARG A 175 6.01 3.33 6.49
N ALA A 176 4.96 2.93 7.20
CA ALA A 176 4.37 3.71 8.28
C ALA A 176 3.72 2.80 9.32
N VAL A 177 3.66 3.29 10.55
CA VAL A 177 2.98 2.63 11.68
C VAL A 177 2.18 3.65 12.48
N GLU A 178 0.97 3.25 12.85
CA GLU A 178 0.05 4.01 13.68
C GLU A 178 -0.52 3.06 14.75
N SER A 179 -0.72 3.55 15.98
CA SER A 179 -1.44 2.77 17.00
C SER A 179 -2.89 2.56 16.54
N ALA A 180 -3.37 1.32 16.56
CA ALA A 180 -4.76 0.99 16.31
C ALA A 180 -5.48 0.94 17.66
N ARG A 181 -5.99 2.10 18.10
CA ARG A 181 -6.89 2.18 19.26
C ARG A 181 -8.22 1.49 18.97
#